data_AF-V2ZAE0-F1
#
_entry.id   AF-V2ZAE0-F1
#
_cell.length_a   1.000
_cell.length_b   1.000
_cell.length_c   1.000
_cell.angle_alpha   90.00
_cell.angle_beta   90.00
_cell.angle_gamma   90.00
#
_symmetry.space_group_name_H-M   'P 1'
#
loop_
_entity.id
_entity.type
_entity.pdbx_description
1 polymer ?
#
loop_
_entity_poly.entity_id
_entity_poly.type
_entity_poly.pdbx_seq_one_letter_code
_entity_poly.pdbx_strand_id
1 'polypeptide(L)'
;MIKKVSVKEIIATKIIFAILAVGYYWMLSREDWNSYYPVIQCLAGGLLVFILFMHSIRISKYTKEGIDELAEINIRRCDAICFKLLIVVMLIIAYAGGILGHINVISPSTMGWAIVISILITSILRTIIFFILDTKGI
;
A
#
# COMPACT_ATOMS: atom_id res chain seq x y z
N MET A 1 -10.63 7.47 -29.55
CA MET A 1 -10.08 6.16 -29.12
C MET A 1 -9.99 6.13 -27.61
N ILE A 2 -10.71 5.23 -26.94
CA ILE A 2 -10.55 5.02 -25.49
C ILE A 2 -9.18 4.36 -25.29
N LYS A 3 -8.27 5.03 -24.59
CA LYS A 3 -6.92 4.53 -24.35
C LYS A 3 -7.03 3.38 -23.34
N LYS A 4 -6.80 2.14 -23.80
CA LYS A 4 -6.82 0.94 -22.97
C LYS A 4 -5.70 1.03 -21.94
N VAL A 5 -6.05 0.90 -20.66
CA VAL A 5 -5.09 0.87 -19.55
C VAL A 5 -4.65 -0.57 -19.35
N SER A 6 -3.34 -0.80 -19.32
CA SER A 6 -2.80 -2.15 -19.13
C SER A 6 -2.95 -2.59 -17.67
N VAL A 7 -3.20 -3.87 -17.44
CA VAL A 7 -3.18 -4.49 -16.10
C VAL A 7 -1.87 -4.18 -15.35
N LYS A 8 -0.75 -4.12 -16.08
CA LYS A 8 0.57 -3.74 -15.55
C LYS A 8 0.60 -2.30 -15.02
N GLU A 9 -0.10 -1.39 -15.70
CA GLU A 9 -0.21 0.02 -15.29
C GLU A 9 -0.99 0.13 -13.96
N ILE A 10 -2.08 -0.63 -13.81
CA ILE A 10 -2.87 -0.67 -12.57
C ILE A 10 -2.00 -1.16 -11.40
N ILE A 11 -1.24 -2.23 -11.59
CA ILE A 11 -0.38 -2.76 -10.52
C ILE A 11 0.75 -1.78 -10.19
N ALA A 12 1.38 -1.17 -11.19
CA ALA A 12 2.43 -0.17 -10.99
C ALA A 12 1.91 1.06 -10.21
N THR A 13 0.69 1.53 -10.50
CA THR A 13 0.10 2.65 -9.75
C THR A 13 -0.09 2.35 -8.26
N LYS A 14 -0.30 1.08 -7.88
CA LYS A 14 -0.43 0.71 -6.45
C LYS A 14 0.87 0.87 -5.66
N ILE A 15 2.05 0.74 -6.29
CA ILE A 15 3.34 1.03 -5.64
C ILE A 15 3.46 2.52 -5.33
N ILE A 16 3.02 3.38 -6.26
CA ILE A 16 3.05 4.84 -6.09
C ILE A 16 2.24 5.23 -4.84
N PHE A 17 1.07 4.63 -4.63
CA PHE A 17 0.29 4.89 -3.42
C PHE A 17 0.96 4.42 -2.14
N ALA A 18 1.65 3.29 -2.16
CA ALA A 18 2.41 2.82 -1.00
C ALA A 18 3.54 3.79 -0.65
N ILE A 19 4.25 4.32 -1.65
CA ILE A 19 5.30 5.34 -1.47
C ILE A 19 4.71 6.64 -0.92
N LEU A 20 3.57 7.09 -1.46
CA LEU A 20 2.87 8.28 -0.95
C LEU A 20 2.43 8.10 0.51
N ALA A 21 1.95 6.91 0.89
CA ALA A 21 1.59 6.60 2.26
C ALA A 21 2.80 6.65 3.21
N VAL A 22 3.96 6.17 2.76
CA VAL A 22 5.23 6.27 3.50
C VAL A 22 5.63 7.73 3.73
N GLY A 23 5.58 8.55 2.68
CA GLY A 23 5.87 9.98 2.78
C GLY A 23 4.89 10.73 3.70
N TYR A 24 3.61 10.37 3.67
CA TYR A 24 2.62 10.95 4.56
C TYR A 24 2.84 10.53 6.02
N TYR A 25 3.17 9.26 6.27
CA TYR A 25 3.51 8.77 7.59
C TYR A 25 4.78 9.42 8.15
N TRP A 26 5.79 9.66 7.32
CA TRP A 26 6.97 10.45 7.69
C TRP A 26 6.58 11.83 8.22
N MET A 27 5.63 12.48 7.56
CA MET A 27 5.19 13.81 7.98
C MET A 27 4.43 13.80 9.31
N LEU A 28 3.75 12.69 9.65
CA LEU A 28 3.03 12.51 10.92
C LEU A 28 3.93 12.07 12.08
N SER A 29 4.96 11.28 11.79
CA SER A 29 5.86 10.69 12.80
C SER A 29 7.04 11.57 13.17
N ARG A 30 7.13 12.78 12.60
CA ARG A 30 8.18 13.75 12.89
C ARG A 30 8.16 14.23 14.34
N GLU A 31 9.35 14.40 14.92
CA GLU A 31 9.54 14.84 16.31
C GLU A 31 9.76 16.37 16.42
N ASP A 32 10.17 17.03 15.33
CA ASP A 32 10.50 18.46 15.19
C ASP A 32 9.27 19.37 15.06
N TRP A 33 8.31 19.28 15.98
CA TRP A 33 6.99 19.89 15.84
C TRP A 33 7.01 21.43 15.66
N ASN A 34 6.23 21.91 14.68
CA ASN A 34 6.03 23.34 14.43
C ASN A 34 4.54 23.67 14.22
N SER A 35 4.12 24.86 14.64
CA SER A 35 2.70 25.27 14.66
C SER A 35 2.02 25.28 13.29
N TYR A 36 2.78 25.37 12.19
CA TYR A 36 2.24 25.33 10.84
C TYR A 36 2.10 23.91 10.25
N TYR A 37 2.68 22.89 10.89
CA TYR A 37 2.61 21.50 10.41
C TYR A 37 1.20 20.89 10.37
N PRO A 38 0.30 21.14 11.34
CA PRO A 38 -1.05 20.60 11.30
C PRO A 38 -1.83 21.00 10.04
N VAL A 39 -1.63 22.25 9.58
CA VAL A 39 -2.26 22.76 8.35
C VAL A 39 -1.74 21.99 7.13
N ILE A 40 -0.42 21.80 7.04
CA ILE A 40 0.22 21.05 5.95
C ILE A 40 -0.19 19.56 5.98
N GLN A 41 -0.26 18.94 7.17
CA GLN A 41 -0.70 17.55 7.36
C GLN A 41 -2.16 17.34 6.96
N CYS A 42 -3.03 18.29 7.28
CA CYS A 42 -4.43 18.26 6.88
C CYS A 42 -4.57 18.38 5.36
N LEU A 43 -3.89 19.35 4.73
CA LEU A 43 -3.89 19.53 3.28
C LEU A 43 -3.32 18.32 2.53
N ALA A 44 -2.17 17.81 2.97
CA ALA A 44 -1.54 16.63 2.35
C ALA A 44 -2.39 15.37 2.53
N GLY A 45 -3.00 15.18 3.70
CA GLY A 45 -3.91 14.07 3.97
C GLY A 45 -5.16 14.14 3.09
N GLY A 46 -5.78 15.32 2.99
CA GLY A 46 -6.93 15.56 2.11
C GLY A 46 -6.59 15.32 0.64
N LEU A 47 -5.43 15.78 0.17
CA LEU A 47 -4.96 15.54 -1.19
C LEU A 47 -4.69 14.05 -1.46
N LEU A 48 -4.09 13.34 -0.50
CA LEU A 48 -3.84 11.91 -0.62
C LEU A 48 -5.16 11.12 -0.71
N VAL A 49 -6.13 11.42 0.16
CA VAL A 49 -7.47 10.84 0.11
C VAL A 49 -8.16 11.14 -1.22
N PHE A 50 -8.06 12.38 -1.71
CA PHE A 50 -8.63 12.78 -3.00
C PHE A 50 -8.03 11.98 -4.16
N ILE A 51 -6.70 11.83 -4.23
CA ILE A 51 -6.05 11.05 -5.28
C ILE A 51 -6.48 9.57 -5.19
N LEU A 52 -6.52 8.98 -4.00
CA LEU A 52 -6.96 7.59 -3.81
C LEU A 52 -8.43 7.39 -4.22
N PHE A 53 -9.29 8.37 -3.91
CA PHE A 53 -10.69 8.35 -4.32
C PHE A 53 -10.84 8.42 -5.85
N MET A 54 -10.15 9.37 -6.48
CA MET A 54 -10.14 9.49 -7.95
C MET A 54 -9.58 8.22 -8.62
N HIS A 55 -8.54 7.63 -8.04
CA HIS A 55 -7.99 6.36 -8.51
C HIS A 55 -8.97 5.20 -8.36
N SER A 56 -9.70 5.13 -7.24
CA SER A 56 -10.72 4.10 -7.00
C SER A 56 -11.88 4.19 -7.99
N ILE A 57 -12.33 5.41 -8.31
CA ILE A 57 -13.30 5.65 -9.39
C ILE A 57 -12.74 5.23 -10.75
N ARG A 58 -11.45 5.52 -11.00
CA ARG A 58 -10.78 5.11 -12.24
C ARG A 58 -10.82 3.58 -12.37
N ILE A 59 -10.41 2.85 -11.33
CA ILE A 59 -10.42 1.38 -11.27
C ILE A 59 -11.82 0.82 -11.48
N SER A 60 -12.82 1.31 -10.75
CA SER A 60 -14.18 0.78 -10.85
C SER A 60 -14.81 0.96 -12.23
N LYS A 61 -14.38 1.99 -12.98
CA LYS A 61 -14.76 2.21 -14.38
C LYS A 61 -14.00 1.34 -15.38
N TYR A 62 -12.84 0.77 -15.01
CA TYR A 62 -12.04 -0.10 -15.89
C TYR A 62 -12.56 -1.53 -16.00
N THR A 63 -13.37 -2.00 -15.04
CA THR A 63 -13.91 -3.36 -14.99
C THR A 63 -15.03 -3.60 -16.02
N LYS A 64 -14.85 -3.25 -17.30
CA LYS A 64 -15.79 -3.62 -18.39
C LYS A 64 -15.17 -3.88 -19.76
N GLU A 65 -13.87 -3.70 -19.98
CA GLU A 65 -13.27 -3.92 -21.31
C GLU A 65 -12.18 -5.00 -21.27
N GLY A 66 -12.57 -6.23 -21.60
CA GLY A 66 -11.71 -7.31 -22.10
C GLY A 66 -10.43 -7.56 -21.32
N ILE A 67 -10.53 -7.92 -20.04
CA ILE A 67 -9.41 -8.48 -19.29
C ILE A 67 -9.35 -9.96 -19.66
N ASP A 68 -8.18 -10.46 -20.07
CA ASP A 68 -7.93 -11.91 -20.11
C ASP A 68 -8.22 -12.45 -18.71
N GLU A 69 -9.25 -13.28 -18.57
CA GLU A 69 -9.71 -13.86 -17.30
C GLU A 69 -8.55 -14.43 -16.46
N LEU A 70 -7.52 -14.94 -17.16
CA LEU A 70 -6.27 -15.44 -16.59
C LEU A 70 -5.48 -14.38 -15.79
N ALA A 71 -5.38 -13.14 -16.29
CA ALA A 71 -4.67 -12.06 -15.60
C ALA A 71 -5.41 -11.64 -14.31
N GLU A 72 -6.74 -11.65 -14.31
CA GLU A 72 -7.54 -11.36 -13.12
C GLU A 72 -7.39 -12.44 -12.05
N ILE A 73 -7.39 -13.71 -12.45
CA ILE A 73 -7.13 -14.85 -11.56
C ILE A 73 -5.73 -14.72 -10.93
N ASN A 74 -4.72 -14.37 -11.73
CA ASN A 74 -3.35 -14.18 -11.23
C ASN A 74 -3.23 -13.04 -10.23
N ILE A 75 -3.90 -11.91 -10.47
CA ILE A 75 -3.94 -10.82 -9.50
C ILE A 75 -4.56 -11.28 -8.20
N ARG A 76 -5.71 -11.96 -8.24
CA ARG A 76 -6.39 -12.45 -7.04
C ARG A 76 -5.53 -13.43 -6.25
N ARG A 77 -4.83 -14.35 -6.92
CA ARG A 77 -3.86 -15.26 -6.29
C ARG A 77 -2.73 -14.49 -5.61
N CYS A 78 -2.17 -13.50 -6.32
CA CYS A 78 -1.08 -12.68 -5.81
C CYS A 78 -1.50 -11.85 -4.58
N ASP A 79 -2.65 -11.17 -4.67
CA ASP A 79 -3.24 -10.41 -3.56
C ASP A 79 -3.53 -11.34 -2.35
N ALA A 80 -4.03 -12.56 -2.57
CA ALA A 80 -4.28 -13.52 -1.49
C ALA A 80 -2.99 -13.98 -0.78
N ILE A 81 -1.91 -14.25 -1.53
CA ILE A 81 -0.60 -14.62 -0.94
C ILE A 81 -0.05 -13.46 -0.13
N CYS A 82 -0.04 -12.26 -0.72
CA CYS A 82 0.44 -11.04 -0.07
C CYS A 82 -0.37 -10.72 1.20
N PHE A 83 -1.69 -10.90 1.16
CA PHE A 83 -2.56 -10.65 2.31
C PHE A 83 -2.28 -11.62 3.47
N LYS A 84 -2.08 -12.92 3.18
CA LYS A 84 -1.69 -13.91 4.20
C LYS A 84 -0.36 -13.55 4.85
N LEU A 85 0.64 -13.15 4.06
CA LEU A 85 1.94 -12.69 4.59
C LEU A 85 1.78 -11.45 5.47
N LEU A 86 0.99 -10.46 5.01
CA LEU A 86 0.77 -9.23 5.75
C LEU A 86 0.09 -9.50 7.10
N ILE A 87 -0.91 -10.39 7.17
CA ILE A 87 -1.56 -10.77 8.43
C ILE A 87 -0.53 -11.30 9.44
N VAL A 88 0.37 -12.20 9.01
CA VAL A 88 1.40 -12.77 9.89
C VAL A 88 2.34 -11.67 10.39
N VAL A 89 2.78 -10.77 9.52
CA VAL A 89 3.64 -9.63 9.90
C VAL A 89 2.94 -8.71 10.90
N MET A 90 1.68 -8.35 10.64
CA MET A 90 0.90 -7.49 11.53
C MET A 90 0.69 -8.11 12.91
N LEU A 91 0.48 -9.43 12.97
CA LEU A 91 0.37 -10.16 14.22
C LEU A 91 1.68 -10.11 15.02
N ILE A 92 2.82 -10.32 14.37
CA ILE A 92 4.14 -10.20 15.01
C ILE A 92 4.35 -8.79 15.56
N ILE A 93 4.05 -7.75 14.77
CA ILE A 93 4.17 -6.35 15.21
C ILE A 93 3.26 -6.07 16.41
N ALA A 94 2.03 -6.60 16.42
CA ALA A 94 1.09 -6.42 17.53
C ALA A 94 1.59 -7.07 18.83
N TYR A 95 2.05 -8.33 18.77
CA TYR A 95 2.61 -9.02 19.93
C TYR A 95 3.91 -8.36 20.43
N ALA A 96 4.80 -8.00 19.51
CA ALA A 96 6.03 -7.27 19.84
C ALA A 96 5.71 -5.93 20.50
N GLY A 97 4.73 -5.18 19.99
CA GLY A 97 4.26 -3.93 20.59
C GLY A 97 3.68 -4.11 21.99
N GLY A 98 2.91 -5.17 22.22
CA GLY A 98 2.40 -5.50 23.55
C GLY A 98 3.50 -5.78 24.55
N ILE A 99 4.44 -6.67 24.20
CA ILE A 99 5.53 -7.09 25.12
C ILE A 99 6.53 -5.95 25.34
N LEU A 100 7.00 -5.31 24.25
CA LEU A 100 8.07 -4.31 24.28
C LEU A 100 7.56 -2.91 24.65
N GLY A 101 6.25 -2.66 24.51
CA GLY A 101 5.61 -1.44 24.98
C GLY A 101 5.61 -1.33 26.50
N HIS A 102 5.49 -2.44 27.23
CA HIS A 102 5.56 -2.43 28.69
C HIS A 102 6.92 -2.00 29.25
N ILE A 103 8.00 -2.20 28.48
CA ILE A 103 9.37 -1.83 28.87
C ILE A 103 9.86 -0.54 28.19
N ASN A 104 8.98 0.22 27.53
CA ASN A 104 9.30 1.46 26.80
C ASN A 104 10.46 1.33 25.77
N VAL A 105 10.73 0.12 25.29
CA VAL A 105 11.81 -0.12 24.32
C VAL A 105 11.40 0.31 22.91
N ILE A 106 10.10 0.27 22.62
CA ILE A 106 9.55 0.61 21.31
C ILE A 106 8.57 1.77 21.47
N SER A 107 8.80 2.85 20.72
CA SER A 107 7.86 3.97 20.65
C SER A 107 6.71 3.66 19.70
N PRO A 108 5.51 4.24 19.90
CA PRO A 108 4.39 4.09 18.95
C PRO A 108 4.75 4.51 17.52
N SER A 109 5.65 5.49 17.36
CA SER A 109 6.20 5.91 16.07
C SER A 109 6.97 4.78 15.39
N THR A 110 7.85 4.08 16.11
CA THR A 110 8.60 2.94 15.54
C THR A 110 7.69 1.78 15.13
N MET A 111 6.60 1.52 15.86
CA MET A 111 5.61 0.50 15.45
C MET A 111 4.88 0.90 14.17
N GLY A 112 4.44 2.14 14.05
CA GLY A 112 3.78 2.59 12.84
C GLY A 112 4.72 2.59 11.62
N TRP A 113 6.01 2.88 11.82
CA TRP A 113 7.03 2.68 10.79
C TRP A 113 7.12 1.23 10.32
N ALA A 114 7.14 0.27 11.24
CA ALA A 114 7.16 -1.15 10.90
C ALA A 114 5.95 -1.56 10.05
N ILE A 115 4.75 -1.07 10.42
CA ILE A 115 3.51 -1.32 9.67
C ILE A 115 3.60 -0.72 8.26
N VAL A 116 3.95 0.55 8.14
CA VAL A 116 3.99 1.26 6.85
C VAL A 116 5.04 0.66 5.91
N ILE A 117 6.21 0.28 6.43
CA ILE A 117 7.24 -0.42 5.65
C ILE A 117 6.74 -1.80 5.20
N SER A 118 6.04 -2.55 6.06
CA SER A 118 5.48 -3.86 5.66
C SER A 118 4.47 -3.74 4.51
N ILE A 119 3.66 -2.68 4.47
CA ILE A 119 2.72 -2.40 3.39
C ILE A 119 3.48 -2.08 2.09
N LEU A 120 4.57 -1.31 2.17
CA LEU A 120 5.42 -1.00 1.03
C LEU A 120 6.07 -2.27 0.46
N ILE A 121 6.69 -3.09 1.32
CA ILE A 121 7.31 -4.36 0.93
C ILE A 121 6.29 -5.27 0.27
N THR A 122 5.09 -5.40 0.85
CA THR A 122 4.02 -6.24 0.30
C THR A 122 3.55 -5.73 -1.07
N SER A 123 3.50 -4.41 -1.27
CA SER A 123 3.13 -3.80 -2.56
C SER A 123 4.16 -4.07 -3.65
N ILE A 124 5.45 -4.05 -3.30
CA ILE A 124 6.55 -4.40 -4.20
C ILE A 124 6.51 -5.90 -4.52
N LEU A 125 6.38 -6.75 -3.49
CA LEU A 125 6.31 -8.20 -3.62
C LEU A 125 5.17 -8.63 -4.55
N ARG A 126 3.98 -8.03 -4.39
CA ARG A 126 2.84 -8.30 -5.26
C ARG A 126 3.17 -8.07 -6.74
N THR A 127 3.89 -6.99 -7.02
CA THR A 127 4.26 -6.61 -8.39
C THR A 127 5.25 -7.60 -8.99
N ILE A 128 6.23 -8.04 -8.19
CA ILE A 128 7.21 -9.07 -8.59
C ILE A 128 6.51 -10.41 -8.87
N ILE A 129 5.69 -10.90 -7.94
CA ILE A 129 4.97 -12.17 -8.11
C ILE A 129 4.05 -12.12 -9.34
N PHE A 130 3.35 -11.01 -9.57
CA PHE A 130 2.51 -10.85 -10.76
C PHE A 130 3.33 -10.95 -12.05
N PHE A 131 4.50 -10.29 -12.12
CA PHE A 131 5.35 -10.36 -13.31
C PHE A 131 5.89 -11.77 -13.56
N ILE A 132 6.22 -12.52 -12.50
CA ILE A 132 6.65 -13.92 -12.60
C ILE A 132 5.51 -14.81 -13.10
N LEU A 133 4.27 -14.60 -12.65
CA LEU A 133 3.11 -15.37 -13.12
C LEU A 133 2.77 -15.04 -14.58
N ASP A 134 2.79 -13.76 -14.95
CA ASP A 134 2.54 -13.27 -16.31
C ASP A 134 3.58 -13.80 -17.31
N THR A 135 4.87 -13.83 -16.94
CA THR A 135 5.94 -14.36 -17.79
C THR A 135 5.89 -15.87 -17.97
N LYS A 136 5.33 -16.61 -17.01
CA LYS A 136 5.20 -18.07 -17.07
C LYS A 136 3.87 -18.54 -17.70
N GLY A 137 2.91 -17.65 -17.93
CA GLY A 137 1.59 -17.98 -18.49
C GLY A 137 0.75 -18.92 -17.61
N ILE A 138 0.97 -18.91 -16.29
CA ILE A 138 0.25 -19.71 -15.28
C ILE A 138 -0.99 -18.97 -14.78
#